data_AF-A0A532DK67-F1
#
_entry.id   AF-A0A532DK67-F1
#
_cell.length_a   1.000
_cell.length_b   1.000
_cell.length_c   1.000
_cell.angle_alpha   90.00
_cell.angle_beta   90.00
_cell.angle_gamma   90.00
#
_symmetry.space_group_name_H-M   'P 1'
#
loop_
_entity.id
_entity.type
_entity.pdbx_description
1 polymer ?
#
loop_
_entity_poly.entity_id
_entity_poly.type
_entity_poly.pdbx_seq_one_letter_code
_entity_poly.pdbx_strand_id
1 'polypeptide(L)'
;MTLRYPLAAKQTGNRLAMTDISGELVFRRGKEVGKAVYQNRPLSKAGISERLFAFLFSGLVYPQIWEDPDVDMDAMQLGTGHRIVTIASGGCNILAYLTRSPERIDAVDLNAAHIALNRMKLEAVRHLPSQGDLFRFFGAAGTGHNSQAYDRFIAPHLDPVSRHYWERRNWRGRRRIAVFDRNFYQTGLLGLFIAMGHRTAKFFGVDPAGIMDAKSIAD
;
A
#
# COMPACT_ATOMS: atom_id res chain seq x y z
N MET A 1 1.51 5.62 -29.51
CA MET A 1 1.37 4.87 -28.24
C MET A 1 0.11 5.36 -27.55
N THR A 2 -0.99 4.61 -27.63
CA THR A 2 -2.25 4.98 -26.98
C THR A 2 -2.11 4.72 -25.49
N LEU A 3 -2.30 5.73 -24.64
CA LEU A 3 -2.29 5.53 -23.19
C LEU A 3 -3.46 4.60 -22.83
N ARG A 4 -3.17 3.50 -22.13
CA ARG A 4 -4.20 2.55 -21.64
C ARG A 4 -5.24 3.23 -20.75
N TYR A 5 -4.83 4.31 -20.08
CA TYR A 5 -5.68 5.23 -19.33
C TYR A 5 -5.73 6.57 -20.07
N PRO A 6 -6.72 6.81 -20.94
CA PRO A 6 -6.90 8.14 -21.51
C PRO A 6 -7.21 9.11 -20.38
N LEU A 7 -6.32 10.08 -20.16
CA LEU A 7 -6.54 11.17 -19.22
C LEU A 7 -7.82 11.90 -19.63
N ALA A 8 -8.66 12.27 -18.66
CA ALA A 8 -9.82 13.13 -18.91
C ALA A 8 -9.39 14.39 -19.68
N ALA A 9 -10.22 14.84 -20.62
CA ALA A 9 -9.90 15.97 -21.49
C ALA A 9 -9.57 17.23 -20.66
N LYS A 10 -8.31 17.68 -20.73
CA LYS A 10 -7.72 18.83 -20.02
C LYS A 10 -8.05 18.91 -18.51
N GLN A 11 -7.22 18.27 -17.68
CA GLN A 11 -7.10 18.63 -16.27
C GLN A 11 -6.31 19.95 -16.10
N THR A 12 -6.95 21.09 -16.36
CA THR A 12 -6.45 22.39 -15.88
C THR A 12 -7.06 22.66 -14.52
N GLY A 13 -6.29 22.45 -13.45
CA GLY A 13 -6.63 22.99 -12.12
C GLY A 13 -7.26 22.03 -11.11
N ASN A 14 -7.10 20.70 -11.24
CA ASN A 14 -7.49 19.80 -10.14
C ASN A 14 -6.59 20.03 -8.92
N ARG A 15 -7.08 20.85 -7.99
CA ARG A 15 -6.57 20.92 -6.63
C ARG A 15 -7.03 19.62 -5.96
N LEU A 16 -6.22 18.57 -6.04
CA LEU A 16 -6.37 17.42 -5.15
C LEU A 16 -6.16 17.93 -3.72
N ALA A 17 -7.22 18.39 -3.08
CA ALA A 17 -7.24 18.81 -1.70
C ALA A 17 -7.51 17.56 -0.87
N MET A 18 -6.50 17.13 -0.12
CA MET A 18 -6.62 15.98 0.74
C MET A 18 -7.13 16.44 2.11
N THR A 19 -8.42 16.30 2.34
CA THR A 19 -9.00 16.55 3.66
C THR A 19 -8.69 15.36 4.55
N ASP A 20 -7.76 15.53 5.49
CA ASP A 20 -7.41 14.48 6.43
C ASP A 20 -8.19 14.60 7.73
N ILE A 21 -9.24 13.78 7.86
CA ILE A 21 -9.95 13.60 9.14
C ILE A 21 -9.19 12.57 10.02
N SER A 22 -8.23 11.83 9.44
CA SER A 22 -7.50 10.75 10.11
C SER A 22 -6.46 11.28 11.09
N GLY A 23 -5.77 12.39 10.78
CA GLY A 23 -4.75 12.98 11.67
C GLY A 23 -5.25 13.27 13.09
N GLU A 24 -6.49 13.76 13.23
CA GLU A 24 -7.13 13.97 14.54
C GLU A 24 -7.52 12.67 15.24
N LEU A 25 -7.88 11.63 14.48
CA LEU A 25 -8.30 10.32 15.00
C LEU A 25 -7.10 9.41 15.36
N VAL A 26 -6.00 9.45 14.59
CA VAL A 26 -4.93 8.45 14.67
C VAL A 26 -3.98 8.69 15.85
N PHE A 27 -3.76 9.94 16.28
CA PHE A 27 -2.93 10.24 17.47
C PHE A 27 -3.47 9.62 18.78
N ARG A 28 -4.68 9.06 18.77
CA ARG A 28 -5.29 8.36 19.93
C ARG A 28 -5.23 6.83 19.87
N ARG A 29 -4.79 6.20 18.77
CA ARG A 29 -5.38 4.91 18.34
C ARG A 29 -4.43 3.72 18.08
N GLY A 30 -3.33 3.57 18.81
CA GLY A 30 -2.62 2.27 18.86
C GLY A 30 -3.46 1.08 19.39
N LYS A 31 -4.72 1.32 19.79
CA LYS A 31 -5.64 0.39 20.45
C LYS A 31 -6.82 -0.11 19.60
N GLU A 32 -7.00 0.34 18.36
CA GLU A 32 -8.32 0.21 17.70
C GLU A 32 -8.55 -1.05 16.88
N VAL A 33 -7.53 -1.56 16.18
CA VAL A 33 -7.62 -2.90 15.57
C VAL A 33 -7.87 -3.93 16.67
N GLY A 34 -7.18 -3.79 17.80
CA GLY A 34 -7.43 -4.59 18.99
C GLY A 34 -8.86 -4.46 19.50
N LYS A 35 -9.39 -3.25 19.70
CA LYS A 35 -10.79 -3.08 20.18
C LYS A 35 -11.85 -3.61 19.20
N ALA A 36 -11.62 -3.52 17.89
CA ALA A 36 -12.55 -4.05 16.89
C ALA A 36 -12.55 -5.59 16.86
N VAL A 37 -11.41 -6.21 17.14
CA VAL A 37 -11.19 -7.66 16.97
C VAL A 37 -11.26 -8.43 18.30
N TYR A 38 -10.94 -7.82 19.45
CA TYR A 38 -10.92 -8.49 20.75
C TYR A 38 -12.34 -8.68 21.29
N GLN A 39 -12.90 -9.85 21.00
CA GLN A 39 -14.23 -10.26 21.49
C GLN A 39 -14.12 -11.29 22.62
N ASN A 40 -12.94 -11.91 22.82
CA ASN A 40 -12.75 -13.03 23.74
C ASN A 40 -11.72 -12.77 24.86
N ARG A 41 -11.81 -13.57 25.93
CA ARG A 41 -10.84 -13.52 27.04
C ARG A 41 -9.42 -13.81 26.53
N PRO A 42 -8.40 -13.07 27.00
CA PRO A 42 -7.05 -13.08 26.40
C PRO A 42 -6.31 -14.41 26.47
N LEU A 43 -6.64 -15.28 27.42
CA LEU A 43 -6.01 -16.59 27.61
C LEU A 43 -6.82 -17.74 26.98
N SER A 44 -7.93 -17.45 26.31
CA SER A 44 -8.67 -18.45 25.53
C SER A 44 -7.99 -18.66 24.17
N LYS A 45 -8.19 -19.84 23.56
CA LYS A 45 -7.70 -20.11 22.19
C LYS A 45 -8.15 -19.02 21.21
N ALA A 46 -9.41 -18.59 21.31
CA ALA A 46 -9.98 -17.51 20.50
C ALA A 46 -9.31 -16.15 20.77
N GLY A 47 -9.12 -15.76 22.03
CA GLY A 47 -8.45 -14.51 22.39
C GLY A 47 -6.96 -14.46 22.00
N ILE A 48 -6.27 -15.61 22.03
CA ILE A 48 -4.90 -15.73 21.51
C ILE A 48 -4.89 -15.54 20.00
N SER A 49 -5.81 -16.17 19.26
CA SER A 49 -5.91 -15.99 17.81
C SER A 49 -6.26 -14.56 17.42
N GLU A 50 -7.14 -13.88 18.14
CA GLU A 50 -7.50 -12.48 17.91
C GLU A 50 -6.30 -11.54 18.12
N ARG A 51 -5.48 -11.80 19.14
CA ARG A 51 -4.26 -11.04 19.41
C ARG A 51 -3.18 -11.29 18.39
N LEU A 52 -3.04 -12.54 17.94
CA LEU A 52 -2.15 -12.88 16.83
C LEU A 52 -2.62 -12.18 15.56
N PHE A 53 -3.92 -12.21 15.25
CA PHE A 53 -4.50 -11.47 14.12
C PHE A 53 -4.22 -9.97 14.23
N ALA A 54 -4.55 -9.33 15.36
CA ALA A 54 -4.29 -7.90 15.54
C ALA A 54 -2.79 -7.55 15.42
N PHE A 55 -1.90 -8.43 15.89
CA PHE A 55 -0.46 -8.28 15.71
C PHE A 55 -0.05 -8.39 14.23
N LEU A 56 -0.54 -9.41 13.52
CA LEU A 56 -0.24 -9.63 12.10
C LEU A 56 -0.75 -8.47 11.22
N PHE A 57 -1.90 -7.87 11.59
CA PHE A 57 -2.51 -6.73 10.89
C PHE A 57 -2.04 -5.35 11.41
N SER A 58 -1.14 -5.29 12.41
CA SER A 58 -0.58 -4.03 12.91
C SER A 58 0.54 -3.46 12.02
N GLY A 59 1.04 -4.26 11.08
CA GLY A 59 2.06 -3.89 10.10
C GLY A 59 1.49 -3.81 8.68
N LEU A 60 2.33 -3.49 7.70
CA LEU A 60 1.93 -3.56 6.29
C LEU A 60 1.60 -5.02 5.94
N VAL A 61 0.39 -5.28 5.44
CA VAL A 61 -0.01 -6.66 5.08
C VAL A 61 0.49 -6.99 3.68
N TYR A 62 0.11 -6.18 2.71
CA TYR A 62 0.57 -6.28 1.33
C TYR A 62 0.81 -4.88 0.72
N PRO A 63 1.83 -4.73 -0.13
CA PRO A 63 2.17 -3.44 -0.76
C PRO A 63 1.38 -3.13 -2.04
N GLN A 64 0.73 -4.15 -2.61
CA GLN A 64 -0.03 -4.09 -3.87
C GLN A 64 -1.17 -5.11 -3.84
N ILE A 65 -2.25 -4.77 -4.54
CA ILE A 65 -3.42 -5.62 -4.80
C ILE A 65 -3.41 -6.13 -6.24
N TRP A 66 -4.11 -7.25 -6.44
CA TRP A 66 -4.23 -7.99 -7.71
C TRP A 66 -5.58 -7.76 -8.41
N GLU A 67 -6.23 -6.64 -8.12
CA GLU A 67 -7.51 -6.27 -8.72
C GLU A 67 -7.28 -5.63 -10.10
N ASP A 68 -8.24 -5.79 -11.01
CA ASP A 68 -8.23 -5.11 -12.31
C ASP A 68 -9.05 -3.81 -12.20
N PRO A 69 -8.39 -2.64 -12.06
CA PRO A 69 -9.12 -1.39 -11.92
C PRO A 69 -9.87 -1.00 -13.20
N ASP A 70 -9.56 -1.57 -14.36
CA ASP A 70 -10.27 -1.29 -15.60
C ASP A 70 -11.69 -1.85 -15.52
N VAL A 71 -11.83 -3.10 -15.08
CA VAL A 71 -13.12 -3.76 -14.84
C VAL A 71 -13.93 -3.01 -13.79
N ASP A 72 -13.29 -2.59 -12.70
CA ASP A 72 -13.96 -1.84 -11.63
C ASP A 72 -14.51 -0.50 -12.15
N MET A 73 -13.69 0.25 -12.88
CA MET A 73 -14.09 1.55 -13.44
C MET A 73 -15.18 1.42 -14.48
N ASP A 74 -15.14 0.39 -15.33
CA ASP A 74 -16.15 0.13 -16.34
C ASP A 74 -17.49 -0.27 -15.70
N ALA A 75 -17.45 -1.15 -14.70
CA ALA A 75 -18.64 -1.57 -13.96
C ALA A 75 -19.30 -0.39 -13.22
N MET A 76 -18.51 0.49 -12.63
CA MET A 76 -19.00 1.71 -11.96
C MET A 76 -19.37 2.84 -12.94
N GLN A 77 -19.02 2.71 -14.23
CA GLN A 77 -19.03 3.79 -15.21
C GLN A 77 -18.33 5.06 -14.66
N LEU A 78 -17.17 4.86 -14.06
CA LEU A 78 -16.52 5.90 -13.26
C LEU A 78 -16.10 7.11 -14.12
N GLY A 79 -16.53 8.31 -13.71
CA GLY A 79 -16.18 9.55 -14.38
C GLY A 79 -16.17 10.78 -13.47
N THR A 80 -16.08 11.95 -14.11
CA THR A 80 -16.05 13.26 -13.45
C THR A 80 -17.31 13.50 -12.62
N GLY A 81 -17.17 14.11 -11.45
CA GLY A 81 -18.29 14.42 -10.56
C GLY A 81 -18.71 13.27 -9.63
N HIS A 82 -18.18 12.05 -9.85
CA HIS A 82 -18.48 10.93 -8.96
C HIS A 82 -17.75 11.07 -7.62
N ARG A 83 -18.38 10.54 -6.55
CA ARG A 83 -17.81 10.42 -5.22
C ARG A 83 -17.77 8.94 -4.84
N ILE A 84 -16.59 8.42 -4.51
CA ILE A 84 -16.36 6.99 -4.30
C ILE A 84 -15.91 6.74 -2.87
N VAL A 85 -16.39 5.66 -2.26
CA VAL A 85 -15.79 5.10 -1.04
C VAL A 85 -15.08 3.80 -1.42
N THR A 86 -13.84 3.62 -0.99
CA THR A 86 -13.06 2.41 -1.31
C THR A 86 -12.14 2.03 -0.17
N ILE A 87 -11.74 0.75 -0.11
CA ILE A 87 -10.80 0.26 0.88
C ILE A 87 -9.39 0.70 0.46
N ALA A 88 -8.65 1.36 1.37
CA ALA A 88 -7.36 1.97 1.01
C ALA A 88 -6.33 0.93 0.57
N SER A 89 -6.22 -0.18 1.31
CA SER A 89 -5.53 -1.39 0.84
C SER A 89 -4.10 -1.07 0.34
N GLY A 90 -3.64 -1.71 -0.73
CA GLY A 90 -2.37 -1.39 -1.39
C GLY A 90 -2.37 -0.01 -2.07
N GLY A 91 -3.51 0.65 -2.25
CA GLY A 91 -3.65 1.98 -2.83
C GLY A 91 -3.56 2.08 -4.36
N CYS A 92 -3.39 0.95 -5.05
CA CYS A 92 -3.29 0.92 -6.51
C CYS A 92 -4.59 1.36 -7.18
N ASN A 93 -5.75 0.89 -6.71
CA ASN A 93 -7.04 1.25 -7.29
C ASN A 93 -7.37 2.74 -7.06
N ILE A 94 -7.02 3.30 -5.90
CA ILE A 94 -7.21 4.73 -5.65
C ILE A 94 -6.47 5.56 -6.70
N LEU A 95 -5.20 5.25 -6.97
CA LEU A 95 -4.45 5.93 -8.01
C LEU A 95 -5.06 5.74 -9.40
N ALA A 96 -5.56 4.53 -9.71
CA ALA A 96 -6.22 4.25 -10.97
C ALA A 96 -7.53 5.04 -11.12
N TYR A 97 -8.38 5.07 -10.09
CA TYR A 97 -9.65 5.80 -10.08
C TYR A 97 -9.45 7.31 -10.25
N LEU A 98 -8.38 7.87 -9.68
CA LEU A 98 -8.04 9.29 -9.86
C LEU A 98 -7.81 9.67 -11.33
N THR A 99 -7.44 8.73 -12.21
CA THR A 99 -7.29 9.00 -13.65
C THR A 99 -8.62 9.37 -14.33
N ARG A 100 -9.76 8.96 -13.76
CA ARG A 100 -11.11 9.31 -14.23
C ARG A 100 -11.62 10.65 -13.70
N SER A 101 -10.80 11.37 -12.92
CA SER A 101 -11.13 12.68 -12.34
C SER A 101 -12.42 12.72 -11.50
N PRO A 102 -12.66 11.75 -10.59
CA PRO A 102 -13.80 11.85 -9.68
C PRO A 102 -13.71 13.12 -8.83
N GLU A 103 -14.86 13.57 -8.34
CA GLU A 103 -14.91 14.72 -7.42
C GLU A 103 -14.23 14.39 -6.09
N ARG A 104 -14.42 13.17 -5.58
CA ARG A 104 -13.90 12.75 -4.28
C ARG A 104 -13.70 11.24 -4.20
N ILE A 105 -12.65 10.81 -3.52
CA ILE A 105 -12.46 9.42 -3.09
C ILE A 105 -12.22 9.40 -1.58
N ASP A 106 -13.09 8.71 -0.86
CA ASP A 106 -12.95 8.41 0.56
C ASP A 106 -12.31 7.01 0.71
N ALA A 107 -11.01 7.01 0.97
CA ALA A 107 -10.21 5.80 1.18
C ALA A 107 -10.19 5.41 2.66
N VAL A 108 -10.73 4.24 3.00
CA VAL A 108 -10.84 3.77 4.39
C VAL A 108 -10.09 2.46 4.61
N ASP A 109 -9.38 2.35 5.73
CA ASP A 109 -8.71 1.09 6.11
C ASP A 109 -8.57 1.01 7.63
N LEU A 110 -8.72 -0.19 8.18
CA LEU A 110 -8.50 -0.46 9.59
C LEU A 110 -7.00 -0.43 9.93
N ASN A 111 -6.15 -0.71 8.95
CA ASN A 111 -4.71 -0.75 9.08
C ASN A 111 -4.08 0.60 8.70
N ALA A 112 -3.60 1.31 9.72
CA ALA A 112 -2.89 2.58 9.54
C ALA A 112 -1.64 2.47 8.64
N ALA A 113 -1.04 1.28 8.51
CA ALA A 113 0.08 1.07 7.59
C ALA A 113 -0.33 1.23 6.11
N HIS A 114 -1.52 0.77 5.74
CA HIS A 114 -2.06 0.95 4.39
C HIS A 114 -2.38 2.41 4.12
N ILE A 115 -2.97 3.13 5.08
CA ILE A 115 -3.18 4.57 4.97
C ILE A 115 -1.85 5.30 4.77
N ALA A 116 -0.83 4.99 5.56
CA ALA A 116 0.50 5.60 5.42
C ALA A 116 1.16 5.30 4.05
N LEU A 117 0.93 4.10 3.50
CA LEU A 117 1.39 3.75 2.14
C LEU A 117 0.65 4.55 1.07
N ASN A 118 -0.67 4.65 1.18
CA ASN A 118 -1.51 5.41 0.24
C ASN A 118 -1.10 6.89 0.20
N ARG A 119 -0.90 7.50 1.37
CA ARG A 119 -0.42 8.88 1.50
C ARG A 119 0.94 9.06 0.83
N MET A 120 1.88 8.16 1.09
CA MET A 120 3.20 8.20 0.44
C MET A 120 3.10 8.08 -1.08
N LYS A 121 2.26 7.16 -1.60
CA LYS A 121 2.06 7.00 -3.04
C LYS A 121 1.51 8.28 -3.69
N LEU A 122 0.53 8.93 -3.05
CA LEU A 122 -0.03 10.19 -3.54
C LEU A 122 1.02 11.32 -3.55
N GLU A 123 1.77 11.49 -2.46
CA GLU A 123 2.82 12.52 -2.40
C GLU A 123 3.96 12.22 -3.37
N ALA A 124 4.31 10.95 -3.57
CA ALA A 124 5.29 10.55 -4.56
C ALA A 124 4.87 10.90 -5.99
N VAL A 125 3.61 10.67 -6.36
CA VAL A 125 3.07 11.07 -7.68
C VAL A 125 3.14 12.58 -7.90
N ARG A 126 2.98 13.38 -6.84
CA ARG A 126 3.00 14.85 -6.93
C ARG A 126 4.39 15.45 -6.95
N HIS A 127 5.31 14.88 -6.18
CA HIS A 127 6.54 15.57 -5.79
C HIS A 127 7.81 14.87 -6.27
N LEU A 128 7.75 13.61 -6.73
CA LEU A 128 8.91 13.04 -7.41
C LEU A 128 9.16 13.77 -8.74
N PRO A 129 10.43 14.00 -9.12
CA PRO A 129 10.76 14.88 -10.25
C PRO A 129 10.24 14.39 -11.61
N SER A 130 10.10 13.08 -11.77
CA SER A 130 9.73 12.48 -13.05
C SER A 130 8.92 11.19 -12.87
N GLN A 131 8.22 10.79 -13.94
CA GLN A 131 7.57 9.47 -14.00
C GLN A 131 8.58 8.33 -13.89
N GLY A 132 9.80 8.51 -14.40
CA GLY A 132 10.90 7.55 -14.24
C GLY A 132 11.31 7.37 -12.77
N ASP A 133 11.31 8.46 -11.98
CA ASP A 133 11.57 8.40 -10.54
C ASP A 133 10.46 7.68 -9.78
N LEU A 134 9.20 7.90 -10.15
CA LEU A 134 8.06 7.18 -9.58
C LEU A 134 8.18 5.68 -9.85
N PHE A 135 8.48 5.29 -11.10
CA PHE A 135 8.69 3.90 -11.45
C PHE A 135 9.91 3.30 -10.74
N ARG A 136 11.02 4.03 -10.65
CA ARG A 136 12.21 3.60 -9.90
C ARG A 136 11.91 3.41 -8.41
N PHE A 137 11.06 4.25 -7.84
CA PHE A 137 10.71 4.19 -6.42
C PHE A 137 9.83 2.98 -6.09
N PHE A 138 8.80 2.72 -6.90
CA PHE A 138 7.83 1.66 -6.62
C PHE A 138 8.05 0.40 -7.44
N GLY A 139 8.39 0.50 -8.72
CA GLY A 139 8.46 -0.63 -9.67
C GLY A 139 9.82 -1.32 -9.81
N ALA A 140 10.92 -0.69 -9.40
CA ALA A 140 12.25 -1.28 -9.45
C ALA A 140 12.72 -1.81 -8.09
N ALA A 141 13.37 -2.97 -8.07
CA ALA A 141 13.98 -3.53 -6.87
C ALA A 141 15.48 -3.19 -6.79
N GLY A 142 16.00 -3.05 -5.55
CA GLY A 142 17.44 -2.93 -5.30
C GLY A 142 18.01 -1.52 -5.53
N THR A 143 17.15 -0.50 -5.57
CA THR A 143 17.59 0.87 -5.78
C THR A 143 17.97 1.53 -4.45
N GLY A 144 19.26 1.51 -4.09
CA GLY A 144 19.78 1.98 -2.79
C GLY A 144 19.56 3.46 -2.41
N HIS A 145 18.93 4.26 -3.29
CA HIS A 145 18.73 5.70 -3.11
C HIS A 145 17.26 6.10 -2.92
N ASN A 146 16.33 5.14 -2.79
CA ASN A 146 14.91 5.43 -2.62
C ASN A 146 14.61 6.14 -1.29
N SER A 147 15.26 5.75 -0.20
CA SER A 147 15.13 6.43 1.09
C SER A 147 15.58 7.89 1.04
N GLN A 148 16.59 8.21 0.25
CA GLN A 148 17.05 9.59 0.03
C GLN A 148 16.05 10.39 -0.81
N ALA A 149 15.49 9.78 -1.87
CA ALA A 149 14.43 10.39 -2.66
C ALA A 149 13.18 10.67 -1.81
N TYR A 150 12.83 9.76 -0.90
CA TYR A 150 11.78 9.99 0.09
C TYR A 150 12.07 11.21 0.95
N ASP A 151 13.26 11.29 1.55
CA ASP A 151 13.61 12.42 2.43
C ASP A 151 13.53 13.76 1.72
N ARG A 152 13.97 13.80 0.46
CA ARG A 152 14.05 15.03 -0.33
C ARG A 152 12.70 15.47 -0.91
N PHE A 153 11.92 14.52 -1.42
CA PHE A 153 10.76 14.84 -2.26
C PHE A 153 9.43 14.45 -1.64
N ILE A 154 9.37 13.51 -0.69
CA ILE A 154 8.09 12.98 -0.18
C ILE A 154 7.87 13.40 1.27
N ALA A 155 8.85 13.17 2.15
CA ALA A 155 8.77 13.43 3.58
C ALA A 155 8.35 14.87 3.96
N PRO A 156 8.74 15.93 3.23
CA PRO A 156 8.31 17.29 3.55
C PRO A 156 6.81 17.54 3.37
N HIS A 157 6.14 16.75 2.53
CA HIS A 157 4.73 16.91 2.17
C HIS A 157 3.82 15.89 2.85
N LEU A 158 4.42 14.88 3.49
CA LEU A 158 3.70 13.81 4.14
C LEU A 158 3.15 14.25 5.50
N ASP A 159 1.92 13.82 5.82
CA ASP A 159 1.31 14.12 7.11
C ASP A 159 2.13 13.53 8.28
N PRO A 160 2.06 14.12 9.49
CA PRO A 160 2.89 13.69 10.61
C PRO A 160 2.74 12.22 11.00
N VAL A 161 1.55 11.64 10.84
CA VAL A 161 1.25 10.26 11.22
C VAL A 161 1.91 9.30 10.25
N SER A 162 1.70 9.51 8.94
CA SER A 162 2.31 8.70 7.89
C SER A 162 3.84 8.84 7.90
N ARG A 163 4.35 10.06 8.11
CA ARG A 163 5.79 10.32 8.25
C ARG A 163 6.38 9.56 9.43
N HIS A 164 5.73 9.62 10.60
CA HIS A 164 6.16 8.86 11.77
C HIS A 164 6.23 7.35 11.50
N TYR A 165 5.25 6.79 10.78
CA TYR A 165 5.24 5.37 10.41
C TYR A 165 6.47 4.96 9.57
N TRP A 166 6.82 5.75 8.55
CA TRP A 166 7.93 5.46 7.63
C TRP A 166 9.31 5.76 8.22
N GLU A 167 9.41 6.76 9.10
CA GLU A 167 10.66 7.12 9.77
C GLU A 167 10.94 6.28 11.02
N ARG A 168 9.95 5.52 11.51
CA ARG A 168 10.14 4.61 12.64
C ARG A 168 11.30 3.66 12.38
N ARG A 169 12.21 3.59 13.35
CA ARG A 169 13.40 2.73 13.29
C ARG A 169 13.10 1.35 13.87
N ASN A 170 13.72 0.33 13.28
CA ASN A 170 13.79 -1.00 13.87
C ASN A 170 14.92 -1.07 14.91
N TRP A 171 15.07 -2.23 15.56
CA TRP A 171 16.11 -2.47 16.57
C TRP A 171 17.55 -2.30 16.05
N ARG A 172 17.78 -2.37 14.74
CA ARG A 172 19.08 -2.10 14.10
C ARG A 172 19.26 -0.63 13.72
N GLY A 173 18.38 0.26 14.17
CA GLY A 173 18.41 1.70 13.86
C GLY A 173 18.00 2.05 12.43
N ARG A 174 17.61 1.08 11.58
CA ARG A 174 17.18 1.36 10.20
C ARG A 174 15.75 1.85 10.18
N ARG A 175 15.51 2.97 9.49
CA ARG A 175 14.16 3.49 9.25
C ARG A 175 13.37 2.53 8.37
N ARG A 176 12.05 2.45 8.60
CA ARG A 176 11.16 1.59 7.81
C ARG A 176 11.22 1.93 6.31
N ILE A 177 11.35 3.20 5.94
CA ILE A 177 11.45 3.62 4.53
C ILE A 177 12.59 2.93 3.74
N ALA A 178 13.64 2.46 4.42
CA ALA A 178 14.73 1.72 3.76
C ALA A 178 14.30 0.39 3.12
N VAL A 179 13.05 -0.06 3.33
CA VAL A 179 12.48 -1.18 2.56
C VAL A 179 12.41 -0.89 1.06
N PHE A 180 12.22 0.37 0.67
CA PHE A 180 12.20 0.78 -0.74
C PHE A 180 13.58 0.79 -1.37
N ASP A 181 14.66 0.74 -0.57
CA ASP A 181 16.02 0.60 -1.10
C ASP A 181 16.30 -0.82 -1.64
N ARG A 182 15.36 -1.76 -1.41
CA ARG A 182 15.44 -3.18 -1.75
C ARG A 182 14.25 -3.56 -2.62
N ASN A 183 13.72 -4.77 -2.44
CA ASN A 183 12.47 -5.17 -3.06
C ASN A 183 11.31 -4.92 -2.08
N PHE A 184 10.62 -3.80 -2.27
CA PHE A 184 9.46 -3.43 -1.45
C PHE A 184 8.32 -4.47 -1.53
N TYR A 185 8.14 -5.12 -2.68
CA TYR A 185 7.06 -6.10 -2.88
C TYR A 185 7.26 -7.43 -2.14
N GLN A 186 8.49 -7.71 -1.67
CA GLN A 186 8.79 -8.84 -0.81
C GLN A 186 8.59 -8.54 0.68
N THR A 187 8.02 -7.37 1.00
CA THR A 187 7.84 -6.92 2.39
C THR A 187 6.39 -7.07 2.85
N GLY A 188 6.17 -6.81 4.13
CA GLY A 188 4.87 -7.01 4.76
C GLY A 188 4.59 -8.47 5.12
N LEU A 189 3.40 -8.70 5.64
CA LEU A 189 2.98 -10.01 6.12
C LEU A 189 2.90 -11.04 4.98
N LEU A 190 2.36 -10.65 3.83
CA LEU A 190 2.23 -11.53 2.67
C LEU A 190 3.61 -11.96 2.15
N GLY A 191 4.54 -11.02 2.02
CA GLY A 191 5.92 -11.33 1.60
C GLY A 191 6.61 -12.33 2.53
N LEU A 192 6.38 -12.22 3.85
CA LEU A 192 6.87 -13.18 4.83
C LEU A 192 6.24 -14.58 4.62
N PHE A 193 4.93 -14.67 4.43
CA PHE A 193 4.24 -15.94 4.20
C PHE A 193 4.72 -16.63 2.93
N ILE A 194 4.81 -15.89 1.81
CA ILE A 194 5.33 -16.42 0.55
C ILE A 194 6.77 -16.92 0.74
N ALA A 195 7.65 -16.11 1.36
CA ALA A 195 9.03 -16.51 1.60
C ALA A 195 9.17 -17.75 2.53
N MET A 196 8.23 -17.95 3.44
CA MET A 196 8.19 -19.12 4.31
C MET A 196 7.66 -20.35 3.54
N GLY A 197 6.61 -20.18 2.75
CA GLY A 197 6.07 -21.22 1.87
C GLY A 197 7.10 -21.74 0.87
N HIS A 198 7.85 -20.85 0.20
CA HIS A 198 8.95 -21.25 -0.68
C HIS A 198 10.01 -22.08 0.07
N ARG A 199 10.37 -21.70 1.30
CA ARG A 199 11.35 -22.46 2.09
C ARG A 199 10.82 -23.84 2.46
N THR A 200 9.56 -23.94 2.88
CA THR A 200 8.93 -25.22 3.21
C THR A 200 8.81 -26.12 1.98
N ALA A 201 8.36 -25.59 0.83
CA ALA A 201 8.28 -26.35 -0.41
C ALA A 201 9.66 -26.89 -0.82
N LYS A 202 10.70 -26.04 -0.77
CA LYS A 202 12.08 -26.46 -1.08
C LYS A 202 12.59 -27.53 -0.13
N PHE A 203 12.22 -27.45 1.15
CA PHE A 203 12.55 -28.48 2.13
C PHE A 203 11.92 -29.84 1.78
N PHE A 204 10.72 -29.85 1.19
CA PHE A 204 10.07 -31.04 0.65
C PHE A 204 10.46 -31.38 -0.80
N GLY A 205 11.49 -30.73 -1.36
CA GLY A 205 12.01 -31.02 -2.71
C GLY A 205 11.20 -30.40 -3.86
N VAL A 206 10.27 -29.49 -3.57
CA VAL A 206 9.48 -28.77 -4.58
C VAL A 206 10.01 -27.35 -4.72
N ASP A 207 10.26 -26.86 -5.94
CA ASP A 207 10.55 -25.44 -6.17
C ASP A 207 9.33 -24.71 -6.76
N PRO A 208 8.59 -23.92 -5.95
CA PRO A 208 7.43 -23.18 -6.44
C PRO A 208 7.79 -22.15 -7.52
N ALA A 209 9.07 -21.74 -7.62
CA ALA A 209 9.49 -20.80 -8.66
C ALA A 209 9.28 -21.35 -10.08
N GLY A 210 9.23 -22.68 -10.26
CA GLY A 210 8.96 -23.30 -11.56
C GLY A 210 7.60 -22.92 -12.16
N ILE A 211 6.63 -22.48 -11.35
CA ILE A 211 5.35 -21.97 -11.89
C ILE A 211 5.54 -20.74 -12.78
N MET A 212 6.61 -19.97 -12.58
CA MET A 212 6.92 -18.80 -13.39
C MET A 212 7.47 -19.16 -14.77
N ASP A 213 7.86 -20.42 -14.96
CA ASP A 213 8.33 -20.95 -16.25
C ASP A 213 7.16 -21.50 -17.11
N ALA A 214 5.95 -21.61 -16.54
CA ALA A 214 4.76 -22.05 -17.25
C ALA A 214 4.40 -21.08 -18.38
N LYS A 215 4.10 -21.62 -19.57
CA LYS A 215 3.80 -20.82 -20.78
C LYS A 215 2.34 -20.93 -21.20
N SER A 216 1.61 -21.87 -20.62
CA SER A 216 0.19 -22.12 -20.87
C SER A 216 -0.50 -22.56 -19.58
N ILE A 217 -1.84 -22.58 -19.60
CA ILE A 217 -2.67 -23.05 -18.46
C ILE A 217 -2.48 -24.56 -18.20
N ALA A 218 -2.01 -25.31 -19.19
CA ALA A 218 -1.83 -26.74 -19.11
C ALA A 218 -0.48 -27.16 -18.50
N ASP A 219 0.48 -26.23 -18.39
CA ASP A 219 1.81 -26.43 -17.78
C ASP A 219 1.75 -26.23 -16.26
#